data_AF-A0A6N9Q3A3-F1
#
_entry.id   AF-A0A6N9Q3A3-F1
#
_cell.length_a   1.000
_cell.length_b   1.000
_cell.length_c   1.000
_cell.angle_alpha   90.00
_cell.angle_beta   90.00
_cell.angle_gamma   90.00
#
_symmetry.space_group_name_H-M   'P 1'
#
loop_
_entity.id
_entity.type
_entity.pdbx_description
1 polymer ?
#
loop_
_entity_poly.entity_id
_entity_poly.type
_entity_poly.pdbx_seq_one_letter_code
_entity_poly.pdbx_strand_id
1 'polypeptide(L)'
;MKGKKIVAATALSALIIGGAFSYANTSNEPIQPPEVGVIGQEQVKKVDVPLDTFKQYGITFDLDRKVIHDIAGNIIIQFKDGESYDVNGDMVTYDEFREIIKQYKGMGVHSTDPNASILEVDALMAGVNPEGKTNKEILEEIRPMHELTQLKYEAETMGMDISDLSDEEVKAKVDQEREVFIQNSIEESIEQLKLAYQLDAKAYQEAGIDLTDKTDEEIKTMVYEMYENPSIRIPAQDGWFANVDKVSTQILNMFFDLILIEGDKTLSKAKELGVDTKGHDIGSISTINYSMEKAIEMGMDIEGKTSDEVTDMVQEELRKKHMEETGQTEEEYYADRP
;
A
#
# COMPACT_ATOMS: atom_id res chain seq x y z
N MET A 1 -16.77 -19.04 46.34
CA MET A 1 -15.45 -19.66 46.11
C MET A 1 -15.52 -20.63 44.94
N LYS A 2 -15.14 -20.18 43.75
CA LYS A 2 -14.85 -20.99 42.56
C LYS A 2 -13.65 -20.33 41.89
N GLY A 3 -12.53 -21.05 41.84
CA GLY A 3 -11.23 -20.54 41.41
C GLY A 3 -11.17 -20.33 39.90
N LYS A 4 -10.69 -19.15 39.48
CA LYS A 4 -10.21 -18.91 38.13
C LYS A 4 -8.73 -19.27 38.08
N LYS A 5 -8.38 -20.20 37.18
CA LYS A 5 -6.99 -20.51 36.81
C LYS A 5 -6.46 -19.33 35.99
N ILE A 6 -5.41 -18.69 36.47
CA ILE A 6 -4.58 -17.77 35.70
C ILE A 6 -3.65 -18.65 34.88
N VAL A 7 -3.78 -18.62 33.56
CA VAL A 7 -2.79 -19.18 32.63
C VAL A 7 -1.83 -18.05 32.33
N ALA A 8 -0.69 -18.04 33.02
CA ALA A 8 0.44 -17.21 32.66
C ALA A 8 1.13 -17.87 31.45
N ALA A 9 0.95 -17.29 30.26
CA ALA A 9 1.76 -17.63 29.11
C ALA A 9 3.09 -16.86 29.24
N THR A 10 4.10 -17.53 29.77
CA THR A 10 5.48 -17.05 29.72
C THR A 10 6.00 -17.27 28.31
N ALA A 11 5.98 -16.23 27.46
CA ALA A 11 6.67 -16.25 26.18
C ALA A 11 8.18 -16.08 26.45
N LEU A 12 8.89 -17.21 26.45
CA LEU A 12 10.34 -17.26 26.54
C LEU A 12 10.91 -16.98 25.14
N SER A 13 11.71 -15.93 25.03
CA SER A 13 12.40 -15.48 23.83
C SER A 13 13.26 -16.60 23.22
N ALA A 14 13.03 -16.91 21.95
CA ALA A 14 13.97 -17.65 21.11
C ALA A 14 14.30 -16.78 19.88
N LEU A 15 15.33 -15.97 20.08
CA LEU A 15 16.06 -15.27 19.03
C LEU A 15 16.70 -16.32 18.10
N ILE A 16 16.08 -16.63 16.96
CA ILE A 16 16.72 -17.43 15.92
C ILE A 16 17.22 -16.48 14.84
N ILE A 17 18.50 -16.13 14.97
CA ILE A 17 19.34 -15.65 13.88
C ILE A 17 19.41 -16.78 12.84
N GLY A 18 18.88 -16.52 11.66
CA GLY A 18 18.76 -17.53 10.59
C GLY A 18 19.06 -16.98 9.21
N GLY A 19 20.20 -16.29 9.05
CA GLY A 19 20.81 -16.13 7.73
C GLY A 19 21.55 -17.42 7.35
N ALA A 20 21.07 -18.14 6.33
CA ALA A 20 21.88 -19.10 5.57
C ALA A 20 21.21 -19.50 4.24
N PHE A 21 21.92 -19.21 3.15
CA PHE A 21 22.13 -20.06 1.98
C PHE A 21 21.31 -21.36 1.91
N SER A 22 20.45 -21.49 0.90
CA SER A 22 19.97 -22.81 0.45
C SER A 22 20.87 -23.35 -0.65
N TYR A 23 21.67 -24.35 -0.26
CA TYR A 23 22.32 -25.31 -1.14
C TYR A 23 21.27 -26.18 -1.84
N ALA A 24 21.60 -26.59 -3.07
CA ALA A 24 20.88 -27.58 -3.85
C ALA A 24 20.68 -28.90 -3.08
N ASN A 25 19.46 -29.44 -3.10
CA ASN A 25 19.20 -30.83 -2.69
C ASN A 25 18.79 -31.65 -3.92
N THR A 26 19.73 -32.49 -4.35
CA THR A 26 19.57 -33.54 -5.34
C THR A 26 19.14 -34.83 -4.65
N SER A 27 17.93 -35.33 -4.91
CA SER A 27 17.74 -36.79 -5.03
C SER A 27 16.40 -37.11 -5.69
N ASN A 28 16.50 -38.00 -6.68
CA ASN A 28 15.43 -38.66 -7.40
C ASN A 28 14.90 -39.83 -6.56
N GLU A 29 13.57 -39.94 -6.39
CA GLU A 29 12.79 -41.14 -6.74
C GLU A 29 11.27 -40.92 -6.55
N PRO A 30 10.40 -41.52 -7.40
CA PRO A 30 8.99 -41.17 -7.47
C PRO A 30 8.09 -42.10 -6.62
N ILE A 31 7.09 -41.53 -5.96
CA ILE A 31 6.00 -42.28 -5.33
C ILE A 31 4.82 -42.30 -6.32
N GLN A 32 4.42 -43.49 -6.79
CA GLN A 32 3.19 -43.68 -7.56
C GLN A 32 2.00 -43.93 -6.62
N PRO A 33 0.88 -43.21 -6.77
CA PRO A 33 -0.41 -43.61 -6.24
C PRO A 33 -1.26 -44.37 -7.29
N PRO A 34 -2.23 -45.19 -6.83
CA PRO A 34 -3.00 -46.10 -7.69
C PRO A 34 -4.05 -45.40 -8.56
N GLU A 35 -4.30 -46.00 -9.72
CA GLU A 35 -5.32 -45.61 -10.70
C GLU A 35 -6.75 -45.81 -10.19
N VAL A 36 -7.61 -44.84 -10.50
CA VAL A 36 -8.86 -44.94 -11.31
C VAL A 36 -9.95 -44.02 -10.74
N GLY A 37 -10.43 -43.11 -11.61
CA GLY A 37 -11.63 -42.31 -11.41
C GLY A 37 -11.71 -41.16 -12.42
N VAL A 38 -11.92 -41.48 -13.70
CA VAL A 38 -11.95 -40.53 -14.82
C VAL A 38 -13.20 -39.64 -14.74
N ILE A 39 -13.01 -38.33 -14.59
CA ILE A 39 -13.92 -37.29 -15.08
C ILE A 39 -13.06 -36.41 -15.99
N GLY A 40 -13.44 -36.27 -17.26
CA GLY A 40 -12.66 -35.58 -18.26
C GLY A 40 -12.53 -34.09 -17.94
N GLN A 41 -11.39 -33.68 -17.38
CA GLN A 41 -10.90 -32.32 -17.50
C GLN A 41 -10.23 -32.16 -18.86
N GLU A 42 -10.60 -31.09 -19.55
CA GLU A 42 -9.90 -30.58 -20.71
C GLU A 42 -8.42 -30.39 -20.34
N GLN A 43 -7.52 -31.06 -21.07
CA GLN A 43 -6.11 -31.04 -20.74
C GLN A 43 -5.55 -29.63 -20.93
N VAL A 44 -5.33 -28.92 -19.82
CA VAL A 44 -4.46 -27.74 -19.79
C VAL A 44 -3.09 -28.21 -20.27
N LYS A 45 -2.74 -27.81 -21.49
CA LYS A 45 -1.44 -28.11 -22.09
C LYS A 45 -0.38 -27.39 -21.26
N LYS A 46 0.42 -28.13 -20.49
CA LYS A 46 1.64 -27.57 -19.88
C LYS A 46 2.56 -27.11 -21.01
N VAL A 47 2.71 -25.79 -21.14
CA VAL A 47 3.72 -25.17 -21.99
C VAL A 47 4.98 -25.04 -21.14
N ASP A 48 6.01 -25.82 -21.46
CA ASP A 48 7.34 -25.61 -20.88
C ASP A 48 7.93 -24.33 -21.47
N VAL A 49 7.91 -23.26 -20.69
CA VAL A 49 8.53 -21.98 -21.07
C VAL A 49 9.97 -21.97 -20.52
N PRO A 50 11.00 -21.75 -21.36
CA PRO A 50 12.39 -21.68 -20.91
C PRO A 50 12.61 -20.59 -19.86
N LEU A 51 13.48 -20.87 -18.88
CA LEU A 51 13.84 -19.96 -17.77
C LEU A 51 14.49 -18.63 -18.24
N ASP A 52 14.91 -18.53 -19.50
CA ASP A 52 15.59 -17.34 -20.03
C ASP A 52 14.62 -16.24 -20.49
N THR A 53 13.29 -16.49 -20.42
CA THR A 53 12.22 -15.56 -20.83
C THR A 53 11.63 -14.72 -19.68
N PHE A 54 12.28 -14.67 -18.51
CA PHE A 54 11.89 -13.90 -17.32
C PHE A 54 11.72 -12.37 -17.47
N LYS A 55 11.74 -11.84 -18.70
CA LYS A 55 11.63 -10.40 -18.97
C LYS A 55 10.26 -9.92 -19.46
N GLN A 56 9.26 -10.78 -19.70
CA GLN A 56 7.93 -10.34 -20.17
C GLN A 56 6.79 -11.24 -19.65
N TYR A 57 6.72 -11.44 -18.34
CA TYR A 57 5.57 -12.09 -17.72
C TYR A 57 4.62 -10.99 -17.22
N GLY A 58 3.35 -11.05 -17.62
CA GLY A 58 2.33 -10.08 -17.24
C GLY A 58 0.96 -10.56 -17.67
N ILE A 59 -0.08 -10.11 -16.99
CA ILE A 59 -1.47 -10.24 -17.42
C ILE A 59 -1.78 -9.16 -18.45
N THR A 60 -2.60 -9.49 -19.44
CA THR A 60 -2.93 -8.57 -20.54
C THR A 60 -4.40 -8.18 -20.45
N PHE A 61 -4.72 -6.89 -20.43
CA PHE A 61 -6.08 -6.39 -20.49
C PHE A 61 -6.48 -6.09 -21.94
N ASP A 62 -7.37 -6.91 -22.50
CA ASP A 62 -8.00 -6.70 -23.80
C ASP A 62 -9.21 -5.78 -23.61
N LEU A 63 -9.04 -4.50 -23.94
CA LEU A 63 -10.08 -3.47 -23.77
C LEU A 63 -11.28 -3.69 -24.68
N ASP A 64 -11.05 -4.10 -25.93
CA ASP A 64 -12.11 -4.31 -26.92
C ASP A 64 -13.11 -5.36 -26.42
N ARG A 65 -12.57 -6.41 -25.79
CA ARG A 65 -13.37 -7.51 -25.24
C ARG A 65 -13.68 -7.35 -23.76
N LYS A 66 -13.10 -6.33 -23.12
CA LYS A 66 -13.20 -6.06 -21.67
C LYS A 66 -12.85 -7.29 -20.84
N VAL A 67 -11.70 -7.90 -21.08
CA VAL A 67 -11.24 -9.13 -20.40
C VAL A 67 -9.76 -9.04 -20.06
N ILE A 68 -9.36 -9.64 -18.95
CA ILE A 68 -7.94 -9.87 -18.59
C ILE A 68 -7.58 -11.29 -18.97
N HIS A 69 -6.47 -11.44 -19.68
CA HIS A 69 -5.92 -12.73 -20.07
C HIS A 69 -4.61 -13.01 -19.35
N ASP A 70 -4.35 -14.27 -19.03
CA ASP A 70 -3.03 -14.74 -18.64
C ASP A 70 -2.07 -14.80 -19.85
N ILE A 71 -0.81 -15.13 -19.58
CA ILE A 71 0.23 -15.28 -20.62
C ILE A 71 -0.05 -16.40 -21.64
N ALA A 72 -0.95 -17.34 -21.32
CA ALA A 72 -1.38 -18.41 -22.22
C ALA A 72 -2.61 -17.99 -23.05
N GLY A 73 -3.10 -16.76 -22.86
CA GLY A 73 -4.27 -16.22 -23.55
C GLY A 73 -5.60 -16.66 -22.92
N ASN A 74 -5.57 -17.35 -21.78
CA ASN A 74 -6.78 -17.72 -21.06
C ASN A 74 -7.39 -16.47 -20.44
N ILE A 75 -8.68 -16.23 -20.67
CA ILE A 75 -9.42 -15.23 -19.90
C ILE A 75 -9.31 -15.63 -18.42
N ILE A 76 -8.99 -14.69 -17.55
CA ILE A 76 -9.00 -14.84 -16.09
C ILE A 76 -10.17 -14.02 -15.51
N ILE A 77 -10.42 -12.83 -16.07
CA ILE A 77 -11.46 -11.90 -15.61
C ILE A 77 -12.17 -11.29 -16.82
N GLN A 78 -13.48 -11.13 -16.73
CA GLN A 78 -14.34 -10.46 -17.70
C GLN A 78 -15.09 -9.29 -17.05
N PHE A 79 -15.14 -8.14 -17.72
CA PHE A 79 -15.91 -6.99 -17.27
C PHE A 79 -17.15 -6.83 -18.15
N LYS A 80 -18.32 -6.86 -17.51
CA LYS A 80 -19.61 -6.77 -18.19
C LYS A 80 -20.57 -5.95 -17.36
N ASP A 81 -21.27 -5.02 -17.99
CA ASP A 81 -22.29 -4.18 -17.34
C ASP A 81 -21.79 -3.43 -16.09
N GLY A 82 -20.48 -3.16 -16.04
CA GLY A 82 -19.81 -2.49 -14.93
C GLY A 82 -19.38 -3.40 -13.77
N GLU A 83 -19.53 -4.71 -13.92
CA GLU A 83 -19.13 -5.71 -12.92
C GLU A 83 -17.99 -6.60 -13.46
N SER A 84 -17.14 -7.11 -12.57
CA SER A 84 -16.10 -8.10 -12.87
C SER A 84 -16.60 -9.53 -12.62
N TYR A 85 -16.20 -10.45 -13.48
CA TYR A 85 -16.55 -11.87 -13.44
C TYR A 85 -15.33 -12.74 -13.67
N ASP A 86 -15.28 -13.92 -13.07
CA ASP A 86 -14.22 -14.89 -13.30
C ASP A 86 -14.49 -15.70 -14.60
N VAL A 87 -13.64 -16.68 -14.85
CA VAL A 87 -13.74 -17.58 -16.01
C VAL A 87 -15.00 -18.45 -16.03
N ASN A 88 -15.63 -18.63 -14.87
CA ASN A 88 -16.85 -19.41 -14.70
C ASN A 88 -18.10 -18.53 -14.84
N GLY A 89 -17.93 -17.20 -14.94
CA GLY A 89 -19.02 -16.23 -14.96
C GLY A 89 -19.53 -15.88 -13.56
N ASP A 90 -18.79 -16.24 -12.51
CA ASP A 90 -19.09 -15.83 -11.13
C ASP A 90 -18.58 -14.41 -10.90
N MET A 91 -19.37 -13.58 -10.23
CA MET A 91 -18.98 -12.20 -9.94
C MET A 91 -17.74 -12.18 -9.04
N VAL A 92 -16.74 -11.42 -9.45
CA VAL A 92 -15.47 -11.24 -8.75
C VAL A 92 -15.51 -9.90 -8.03
N THR A 93 -15.35 -9.92 -6.72
CA THR A 93 -15.18 -8.70 -5.92
C THR A 93 -13.83 -8.05 -6.20
N TYR A 94 -13.69 -6.76 -5.86
CA TYR A 94 -12.42 -6.06 -6.02
C TYR A 94 -11.27 -6.73 -5.23
N ASP A 95 -11.55 -7.29 -4.05
CA ASP A 95 -10.54 -7.97 -3.23
C ASP A 95 -10.11 -9.30 -3.85
N GLU A 96 -11.06 -10.10 -4.34
CA GLU A 96 -10.78 -11.33 -5.09
C GLU A 96 -9.98 -11.02 -6.36
N PHE A 97 -10.35 -9.95 -7.08
CA PHE A 97 -9.58 -9.43 -8.19
C PHE A 97 -8.15 -9.13 -7.76
N ARG A 98 -7.93 -8.33 -6.71
CA ARG A 98 -6.58 -7.97 -6.23
C ARG A 98 -5.78 -9.20 -5.84
N GLU A 99 -6.39 -10.18 -5.19
CA GLU A 99 -5.74 -11.46 -4.87
C GLU A 99 -5.37 -12.25 -6.12
N ILE A 100 -6.26 -12.30 -7.11
CA ILE A 100 -5.95 -12.88 -8.43
C ILE A 100 -4.75 -12.18 -9.04
N ILE A 101 -4.72 -10.84 -9.08
CA ILE A 101 -3.59 -10.06 -9.63
C ILE A 101 -2.30 -10.27 -8.82
N LYS A 102 -2.37 -10.32 -7.48
CA LYS A 102 -1.22 -10.58 -6.60
C LYS A 102 -0.57 -11.94 -6.89
N GLN A 103 -1.35 -12.96 -7.26
CA GLN A 103 -0.81 -14.27 -7.67
C GLN A 103 0.09 -14.17 -8.91
N TYR A 104 -0.10 -13.13 -9.74
CA TYR A 104 0.77 -12.79 -10.86
C TYR A 104 1.93 -11.84 -10.47
N LYS A 105 2.34 -11.83 -9.19
CA LYS A 105 3.60 -11.27 -8.65
C LYS A 105 3.96 -9.85 -9.13
N GLY A 106 3.05 -8.89 -8.93
CA GLY A 106 3.37 -7.46 -9.10
C GLY A 106 3.74 -7.06 -10.53
N MET A 107 3.35 -7.88 -11.51
CA MET A 107 3.54 -7.60 -12.93
C MET A 107 2.40 -6.69 -13.37
N GLY A 108 2.73 -5.52 -13.92
CA GLY A 108 1.73 -4.53 -14.33
C GLY A 108 0.69 -5.13 -15.28
N VAL A 109 -0.56 -4.66 -15.18
CA VAL A 109 -1.57 -4.97 -16.17
C VAL A 109 -1.17 -4.26 -17.46
N HIS A 110 -0.81 -5.03 -18.48
CA HIS A 110 -0.48 -4.47 -19.79
C HIS A 110 -1.75 -4.39 -20.63
N SER A 111 -2.13 -3.20 -21.07
CA SER A 111 -3.23 -3.03 -22.01
C SER A 111 -2.85 -3.53 -23.42
N THR A 112 -3.79 -4.18 -24.13
CA THR A 112 -3.64 -4.49 -25.56
C THR A 112 -3.69 -3.24 -26.44
N ASP A 113 -4.35 -2.18 -25.97
CA ASP A 113 -4.29 -0.87 -26.59
C ASP A 113 -3.13 -0.09 -25.94
N PRO A 114 -2.02 0.14 -26.66
CA PRO A 114 -0.91 0.93 -26.13
C PRO A 114 -1.28 2.38 -25.82
N ASN A 115 -2.46 2.86 -26.27
CA ASN A 115 -2.98 4.19 -25.99
C ASN A 115 -3.95 4.22 -24.82
N ALA A 116 -4.41 3.06 -24.33
CA ALA A 116 -5.32 3.05 -23.20
C ALA A 116 -4.54 3.29 -21.92
N SER A 117 -4.95 4.32 -21.19
CA SER A 117 -4.28 4.69 -19.95
C SER A 117 -4.65 3.70 -18.83
N ILE A 118 -3.77 3.54 -17.84
CA ILE A 118 -4.06 2.77 -16.62
C ILE A 118 -5.37 3.24 -15.99
N LEU A 119 -5.65 4.53 -16.09
CA LEU A 119 -6.87 5.16 -15.58
C LEU A 119 -8.15 4.66 -16.26
N GLU A 120 -8.12 4.35 -17.57
CA GLU A 120 -9.28 3.78 -18.26
C GLU A 120 -9.56 2.33 -17.83
N VAL A 121 -8.50 1.59 -17.49
CA VAL A 121 -8.62 0.25 -16.90
C VAL A 121 -9.26 0.34 -15.52
N ASP A 122 -8.75 1.23 -14.66
CA ASP A 122 -9.32 1.49 -13.33
C ASP A 122 -10.80 1.92 -13.42
N ALA A 123 -11.15 2.77 -14.39
CA ALA A 123 -12.53 3.15 -14.69
C ALA A 123 -13.42 1.94 -14.97
N LEU A 124 -13.02 1.10 -15.92
CA LEU A 124 -13.80 -0.07 -16.29
C LEU A 124 -13.93 -1.06 -15.14
N MET A 125 -12.87 -1.22 -14.33
CA MET A 125 -12.90 -2.02 -13.10
C MET A 125 -13.87 -1.45 -12.06
N ALA A 126 -14.00 -0.13 -12.02
CA ALA A 126 -14.94 0.57 -11.15
C ALA A 126 -16.38 0.61 -11.68
N GLY A 127 -16.64 -0.02 -12.82
CA GLY A 127 -17.92 0.07 -13.51
C GLY A 127 -18.20 1.42 -14.16
N VAL A 128 -17.18 2.29 -14.25
CA VAL A 128 -17.23 3.58 -14.91
C VAL A 128 -16.88 3.40 -16.38
N ASN A 129 -17.74 3.90 -17.28
CA ASN A 129 -17.41 3.95 -18.71
C ASN A 129 -16.47 5.15 -18.97
N PRO A 130 -15.22 4.95 -19.42
CA PRO A 130 -14.30 6.05 -19.71
C PRO A 130 -14.58 6.73 -21.06
N GLU A 131 -15.38 6.12 -21.96
CA GLU A 131 -15.58 6.62 -23.31
C GLU A 131 -16.19 8.04 -23.31
N GLY A 132 -15.47 8.99 -23.93
CA GLY A 132 -15.89 10.38 -24.06
C GLY A 132 -15.70 11.24 -22.81
N LYS A 133 -15.07 10.70 -21.76
CA LYS A 133 -14.73 11.45 -20.54
C LYS A 133 -13.28 11.90 -20.56
N THR A 134 -13.02 13.01 -19.89
CA THR A 134 -11.66 13.46 -19.58
C THR A 134 -11.09 12.63 -18.42
N ASN A 135 -9.76 12.58 -18.31
CA ASN A 135 -9.09 11.92 -17.16
C ASN A 135 -9.58 12.47 -15.81
N LYS A 136 -9.89 13.77 -15.74
CA LYS A 136 -10.44 14.39 -14.54
C LYS A 136 -11.81 13.82 -14.18
N GLU A 137 -12.73 13.74 -15.14
CA GLU A 137 -14.06 13.16 -14.93
C GLU A 137 -13.99 11.68 -14.55
N ILE A 138 -13.10 10.91 -15.18
CA ILE A 138 -12.87 9.51 -14.83
C ILE A 138 -12.37 9.40 -13.38
N LEU A 139 -11.35 10.18 -13.00
CA LEU A 139 -10.81 10.18 -11.64
C LEU A 139 -11.85 10.55 -10.60
N GLU A 140 -12.69 11.56 -10.88
CA GLU A 140 -13.78 11.97 -9.98
C GLU A 140 -14.81 10.86 -9.78
N GLU A 141 -15.15 10.11 -10.82
CA GLU A 141 -16.13 9.03 -10.73
C GLU A 141 -15.59 7.77 -10.03
N ILE A 142 -14.31 7.43 -10.18
CA ILE A 142 -13.72 6.25 -9.53
C ILE A 142 -13.24 6.51 -8.10
N ARG A 143 -12.98 7.77 -7.74
CA ARG A 143 -12.42 8.15 -6.43
C ARG A 143 -13.18 7.55 -5.24
N PRO A 144 -14.53 7.61 -5.16
CA PRO A 144 -15.26 7.08 -4.00
C PRO A 144 -15.06 5.58 -3.81
N MET A 145 -14.92 4.82 -4.91
CA MET A 145 -14.68 3.39 -4.87
C MET A 145 -13.23 3.09 -4.46
N HIS A 146 -12.26 3.82 -5.00
CA HIS A 146 -10.85 3.68 -4.59
C HIS A 146 -10.67 3.95 -3.09
N GLU A 147 -11.25 5.03 -2.56
CA GLU A 147 -11.20 5.35 -1.13
C GLU A 147 -11.83 4.23 -0.29
N LEU A 148 -13.02 3.77 -0.67
CA LEU A 148 -13.71 2.70 0.04
C LEU A 148 -12.89 1.41 0.06
N THR A 149 -12.30 1.04 -1.07
CA THR A 149 -11.40 -0.11 -1.19
C THR A 149 -10.20 0.01 -0.25
N GLN A 150 -9.54 1.18 -0.20
CA GLN A 150 -8.40 1.38 0.69
C GLN A 150 -8.83 1.30 2.16
N LEU A 151 -10.00 1.85 2.51
CA LEU A 151 -10.54 1.72 3.86
C LEU A 151 -10.88 0.28 4.24
N LYS A 152 -11.41 -0.52 3.30
CA LYS A 152 -11.64 -1.96 3.54
C LYS A 152 -10.33 -2.70 3.80
N TYR A 153 -9.28 -2.37 3.05
CA TYR A 153 -7.94 -2.91 3.27
C TYR A 153 -7.34 -2.47 4.62
N GLU A 154 -7.51 -1.20 5.02
CA GLU A 154 -7.13 -0.72 6.35
C GLU A 154 -7.89 -1.48 7.45
N ALA A 155 -9.20 -1.68 7.27
CA ALA A 155 -10.04 -2.44 8.20
C ALA A 155 -9.54 -3.89 8.38
N GLU A 156 -9.24 -4.58 7.28
CA GLU A 156 -8.69 -5.94 7.31
C GLU A 156 -7.33 -5.98 8.04
N THR A 157 -6.45 -5.01 7.76
CA THR A 157 -5.13 -4.90 8.42
C THR A 157 -5.28 -4.71 9.93
N MET A 158 -6.30 -3.96 10.36
CA MET A 158 -6.66 -3.77 11.76
C MET A 158 -7.41 -4.97 12.38
N GLY A 159 -7.69 -6.02 11.60
CA GLY A 159 -8.46 -7.19 12.05
C GLY A 159 -9.94 -6.88 12.33
N MET A 160 -10.49 -5.84 11.69
CA MET A 160 -11.87 -5.42 11.87
C MET A 160 -12.82 -6.28 11.07
N ASP A 161 -13.88 -6.75 11.72
CA ASP A 161 -15.02 -7.35 11.01
C ASP A 161 -15.91 -6.25 10.43
N ILE A 162 -16.05 -6.28 9.11
CA ILE A 162 -16.81 -5.32 8.29
C ILE A 162 -17.82 -6.00 7.36
N SER A 163 -18.03 -7.33 7.43
CA SER A 163 -18.84 -8.06 6.43
C SER A 163 -20.31 -7.63 6.39
N ASP A 164 -20.83 -7.18 7.54
CA ASP A 164 -22.23 -6.83 7.74
C ASP A 164 -22.47 -5.31 7.72
N LEU A 165 -21.47 -4.52 7.33
CA LEU A 165 -21.53 -3.06 7.33
C LEU A 165 -21.82 -2.50 5.94
N SER A 166 -22.62 -1.44 5.88
CA SER A 166 -22.72 -0.58 4.70
C SER A 166 -21.43 0.24 4.49
N ASP A 167 -21.24 0.78 3.29
CA ASP A 167 -20.04 1.54 2.96
C ASP A 167 -19.87 2.79 3.85
N GLU A 168 -20.95 3.49 4.19
CA GLU A 168 -20.92 4.59 5.16
C GLU A 168 -20.54 4.14 6.57
N GLU A 169 -20.98 2.95 6.99
CA GLU A 169 -20.61 2.36 8.28
C GLU A 169 -19.15 1.93 8.30
N VAL A 170 -18.62 1.38 7.20
CA VAL A 170 -17.19 1.07 7.03
C VAL A 170 -16.37 2.35 7.20
N LYS A 171 -16.71 3.42 6.46
CA LYS A 171 -16.02 4.72 6.55
C LYS A 171 -15.98 5.26 7.98
N ALA A 172 -17.12 5.25 8.66
CA ALA A 172 -17.20 5.75 10.04
C ALA A 172 -16.43 4.87 11.04
N LYS A 173 -16.53 3.54 10.90
CA LYS A 173 -15.88 2.60 11.82
C LYS A 173 -14.36 2.61 11.67
N VAL A 174 -13.85 2.62 10.44
CA VAL A 174 -12.41 2.70 10.17
C VAL A 174 -11.84 3.98 10.73
N ASP A 175 -12.48 5.12 10.48
CA ASP A 175 -12.01 6.41 11.00
C ASP A 175 -11.94 6.43 12.54
N GLN A 176 -12.94 5.85 13.21
CA GLN A 176 -12.97 5.76 14.67
C GLN A 176 -11.89 4.84 15.26
N GLU A 177 -11.67 3.67 14.67
CA GLU A 177 -10.77 2.65 15.23
C GLU A 177 -9.30 2.88 14.85
N ARG A 178 -9.05 3.51 13.70
CA ARG A 178 -7.70 3.69 13.14
C ARG A 178 -6.75 4.45 14.04
N GLU A 179 -7.20 5.57 14.61
CA GLU A 179 -6.34 6.34 15.51
C GLU A 179 -5.95 5.52 16.74
N VAL A 180 -6.93 4.82 17.33
CA VAL A 180 -6.71 3.98 18.52
C VAL A 180 -5.78 2.81 18.19
N PHE A 181 -5.99 2.16 17.05
CA PHE A 181 -5.14 1.07 16.58
C PHE A 181 -3.69 1.51 16.39
N ILE A 182 -3.47 2.64 15.71
CA ILE A 182 -2.14 3.19 15.47
C ILE A 182 -1.47 3.56 16.80
N GLN A 183 -2.18 4.25 17.69
CA GLN A 183 -1.63 4.65 19.01
C GLN A 183 -1.24 3.43 19.84
N ASN A 184 -2.13 2.45 20.00
CA ASN A 184 -1.84 1.24 20.75
C ASN A 184 -0.64 0.47 20.16
N SER A 185 -0.56 0.39 18.83
CA SER A 185 0.55 -0.31 18.16
C SER A 185 1.90 0.39 18.39
N ILE A 186 1.92 1.73 18.39
CA ILE A 186 3.12 2.52 18.71
C ILE A 186 3.50 2.34 20.18
N GLU A 187 2.53 2.38 21.10
CA GLU A 187 2.76 2.15 22.54
C GLU A 187 3.37 0.77 22.79
N GLU A 188 2.78 -0.29 22.22
CA GLU A 188 3.31 -1.66 22.30
C GLU A 188 4.73 -1.75 21.73
N SER A 189 5.01 -1.08 20.60
CA SER A 189 6.33 -1.05 19.98
C SER A 189 7.37 -0.34 20.87
N ILE A 190 6.99 0.74 21.55
CA ILE A 190 7.84 1.44 22.53
C ILE A 190 8.12 0.53 23.73
N GLU A 191 7.10 -0.17 24.25
CA GLU A 191 7.29 -1.12 25.36
C GLU A 191 8.27 -2.24 24.97
N GLN A 192 8.13 -2.81 23.78
CA GLN A 192 9.04 -3.85 23.28
C GLN A 192 10.46 -3.33 23.09
N LEU A 193 10.62 -2.13 22.53
CA LEU A 193 11.94 -1.48 22.40
C LEU A 193 12.57 -1.24 23.78
N LYS A 194 11.81 -0.77 24.77
CA LYS A 194 12.29 -0.58 26.15
C LYS A 194 12.76 -1.89 26.78
N LEU A 195 12.00 -2.97 26.60
CA LEU A 195 12.38 -4.29 27.10
C LEU A 195 13.68 -4.77 26.45
N ALA A 196 13.82 -4.62 25.13
CA ALA A 196 15.03 -5.00 24.42
C ALA A 196 16.25 -4.14 24.84
N TYR A 197 16.04 -2.84 25.04
CA TYR A 197 17.05 -1.92 25.55
C TYR A 197 17.51 -2.28 26.97
N GLN A 198 16.60 -2.70 27.87
CA GLN A 198 16.98 -3.14 29.21
C GLN A 198 17.87 -4.39 29.24
N LEU A 199 17.79 -5.23 28.20
CA LEU A 199 18.61 -6.43 28.09
C LEU A 199 20.06 -6.12 27.66
N ASP A 200 20.26 -5.12 26.79
CA ASP A 200 21.59 -4.71 26.33
C ASP A 200 21.66 -3.22 25.96
N ALA A 201 21.54 -2.34 26.96
CA ALA A 201 21.52 -0.90 26.74
C ALA A 201 22.76 -0.39 25.98
N LYS A 202 23.91 -1.03 26.20
CA LYS A 202 25.17 -0.64 25.57
C LYS A 202 25.11 -0.83 24.04
N ALA A 203 24.59 -1.97 23.57
CA ALA A 203 24.48 -2.21 22.12
C ALA A 203 23.58 -1.20 21.42
N TYR A 204 22.44 -0.83 22.03
CA TYR A 204 21.54 0.18 21.49
C TYR A 204 22.17 1.58 21.51
N GLN A 205 22.84 1.95 22.60
CA GLN A 205 23.56 3.22 22.69
C GLN A 205 24.66 3.32 21.64
N GLU A 206 25.43 2.25 21.39
CA GLU A 206 26.43 2.19 20.31
C GLU A 206 25.81 2.31 18.92
N ALA A 207 24.56 1.86 18.75
CA ALA A 207 23.79 2.05 17.53
C ALA A 207 23.14 3.45 17.41
N GLY A 208 23.25 4.31 18.43
CA GLY A 208 22.67 5.66 18.45
C GLY A 208 21.26 5.74 19.03
N ILE A 209 20.78 4.69 19.70
CA ILE A 209 19.50 4.65 20.40
C ILE A 209 19.75 4.69 21.90
N ASP A 210 19.46 5.83 22.54
CA ASP A 210 19.58 5.98 23.99
C ASP A 210 18.21 6.27 24.59
N LEU A 211 17.69 5.32 25.38
CA LEU A 211 16.38 5.44 26.05
C LEU A 211 16.51 5.88 27.51
N THR A 212 17.72 6.20 27.96
CA THR A 212 17.98 6.53 29.36
C THR A 212 17.18 7.75 29.77
N ASP A 213 16.37 7.61 30.82
CA ASP A 213 15.50 8.65 31.38
C ASP A 213 14.49 9.26 30.38
N LYS A 214 14.21 8.59 29.25
CA LYS A 214 13.22 9.05 28.27
C LYS A 214 11.80 8.57 28.61
N THR A 215 10.85 9.49 28.50
CA THR A 215 9.41 9.22 28.48
C THR A 215 8.99 8.55 27.16
N ASP A 216 7.79 7.96 27.11
CA ASP A 216 7.27 7.37 25.86
C ASP A 216 7.16 8.38 24.72
N GLU A 217 6.73 9.61 25.03
CA GLU A 217 6.62 10.68 24.03
C GLU A 217 7.99 11.12 23.49
N GLU A 218 9.03 11.17 24.33
CA GLU A 218 10.39 11.46 23.89
C GLU A 218 10.99 10.33 23.04
N ILE A 219 10.59 9.07 23.30
CA ILE A 219 10.99 7.93 22.48
C ILE A 219 10.26 7.98 21.14
N LYS A 220 8.95 8.23 21.14
CA LYS A 220 8.15 8.42 19.92
C LYS A 220 8.74 9.52 19.04
N THR A 221 9.05 10.69 19.62
CA THR A 221 9.70 11.80 18.92
C THR A 221 11.06 11.40 18.34
N MET A 222 11.90 10.72 19.12
CA MET A 222 13.20 10.22 18.63
C MET A 222 13.03 9.25 17.45
N VAL A 223 12.04 8.36 17.50
CA VAL A 223 11.72 7.44 16.40
C VAL A 223 11.32 8.22 15.14
N TYR A 224 10.51 9.28 15.28
CA TYR A 224 10.08 10.11 14.16
C TYR A 224 11.26 10.79 13.48
N GLU A 225 12.14 11.41 14.27
CA GLU A 225 13.37 12.05 13.78
C GLU A 225 14.28 11.06 13.05
N MET A 226 14.36 9.81 13.52
CA MET A 226 15.16 8.78 12.86
C MET A 226 14.57 8.31 11.53
N TYR A 227 13.24 8.28 11.40
CA TYR A 227 12.57 7.94 10.14
C TYR A 227 12.60 9.08 9.12
N GLU A 228 12.67 10.34 9.55
CA GLU A 228 12.85 11.50 8.65
C GLU A 228 14.25 11.54 8.03
N ASN A 229 15.22 10.89 8.67
CA ASN A 229 16.59 10.82 8.19
C ASN A 229 17.15 9.40 8.35
N PRO A 230 16.61 8.43 7.59
CA PRO A 230 16.86 7.01 7.82
C PRO A 230 18.24 6.58 7.33
N SER A 231 18.88 7.37 6.47
CA SER A 231 20.11 7.00 5.79
C SER A 231 21.16 8.11 5.85
N ILE A 232 22.40 7.69 5.63
CA ILE A 232 23.54 8.58 5.44
C ILE A 232 23.91 8.52 3.96
N ARG A 233 24.04 9.70 3.36
CA ARG A 233 24.50 9.84 1.98
C ARG A 233 26.02 9.80 1.94
N ILE A 234 26.58 8.74 1.37
CA ILE A 234 28.02 8.54 1.22
C ILE A 234 28.43 8.88 -0.22
N PRO A 235 29.34 9.84 -0.44
CA PRO A 235 29.85 10.12 -1.78
C PRO A 235 30.63 8.91 -2.31
N ALA A 236 30.34 8.52 -3.55
CA ALA A 236 31.06 7.52 -4.31
C ALA A 236 31.95 8.21 -5.38
N GLN A 237 32.78 7.42 -6.09
CA GLN A 237 33.53 7.94 -7.23
C GLN A 237 32.56 8.45 -8.32
N ASP A 238 33.02 9.41 -9.11
CA ASP A 238 32.31 9.98 -10.27
C ASP A 238 31.01 10.75 -9.97
N GLY A 239 30.88 11.31 -8.76
CA GLY A 239 29.73 12.15 -8.39
C GLY A 239 28.44 11.37 -8.08
N TRP A 240 28.54 10.04 -8.03
CA TRP A 240 27.49 9.17 -7.51
C TRP A 240 27.45 9.20 -5.98
N PHE A 241 26.31 8.83 -5.40
CA PHE A 241 26.16 8.70 -3.96
C PHE A 241 25.47 7.39 -3.63
N ALA A 242 25.88 6.74 -2.55
CA ALA A 242 25.15 5.61 -1.96
C ALA A 242 24.39 6.12 -0.72
N ASN A 243 23.13 5.74 -0.59
CA ASN A 243 22.40 5.90 0.66
C ASN A 243 22.56 4.62 1.47
N VAL A 244 23.08 4.74 2.68
CA VAL A 244 23.24 3.61 3.60
C VAL A 244 22.38 3.88 4.81
N ASP A 245 21.42 3.00 5.08
CA ASP A 245 20.55 3.11 6.24
C ASP A 245 21.38 3.13 7.53
N LYS A 246 20.98 3.98 8.47
CA LYS A 246 21.58 4.01 9.80
C LYS A 246 21.24 2.71 10.52
N VAL A 247 22.21 2.20 11.29
CA VAL A 247 22.00 1.00 12.12
C VAL A 247 20.83 1.21 13.08
N SER A 248 20.66 2.42 13.62
CA SER A 248 19.51 2.78 14.45
C SER A 248 18.18 2.54 13.71
N THR A 249 18.05 2.96 12.46
CA THR A 249 16.83 2.78 11.66
C THR A 249 16.55 1.29 11.41
N GLN A 250 17.58 0.50 11.11
CA GLN A 250 17.42 -0.95 10.94
C GLN A 250 16.93 -1.63 12.22
N ILE A 251 17.43 -1.20 13.38
CA ILE A 251 16.97 -1.69 14.68
C ILE A 251 15.52 -1.25 14.92
N LEU A 252 15.18 0.01 14.66
CA LEU A 252 13.81 0.51 14.85
C LEU A 252 12.79 -0.21 13.96
N ASN A 253 13.15 -0.57 12.72
CA ASN A 253 12.31 -1.38 11.83
C ASN A 253 11.99 -2.79 12.39
N MET A 254 12.70 -3.25 13.43
CA MET A 254 12.37 -4.51 14.11
C MET A 254 11.21 -4.37 15.10
N PHE A 255 10.90 -3.14 15.53
CA PHE A 255 9.88 -2.85 16.54
C PHE A 255 8.71 -2.06 15.96
N PHE A 256 9.00 -1.12 15.07
CA PHE A 256 8.01 -0.19 14.52
C PHE A 256 7.73 -0.51 13.06
N ASP A 257 6.45 -0.56 12.72
CA ASP A 257 6.01 -0.50 11.33
C ASP A 257 6.02 0.96 10.87
N LEU A 258 6.77 1.25 9.81
CA LEU A 258 6.87 2.59 9.21
C LEU A 258 5.49 3.14 8.82
N ILE A 259 4.57 2.28 8.37
CA ILE A 259 3.22 2.70 7.97
C ILE A 259 2.46 3.26 9.18
N LEU A 260 2.62 2.66 10.35
CA LEU A 260 1.95 3.13 11.57
C LEU A 260 2.54 4.45 12.08
N ILE A 261 3.86 4.60 11.98
CA ILE A 261 4.56 5.84 12.33
C ILE A 261 4.12 6.99 11.42
N GLU A 262 4.13 6.78 10.10
CA GLU A 262 3.66 7.79 9.15
C GLU A 262 2.15 8.04 9.29
N GLY A 263 1.37 7.02 9.65
CA GLY A 263 -0.04 7.14 9.97
C GLY A 263 -0.31 8.07 11.17
N ASP A 264 0.39 7.89 12.29
CA ASP A 264 0.23 8.76 13.46
C ASP A 264 0.67 10.21 13.17
N LYS A 265 1.79 10.40 12.45
CA LYS A 265 2.23 11.72 12.00
C LYS A 265 1.17 12.38 11.12
N THR A 266 0.63 11.64 10.17
CA THR A 266 -0.41 12.09 9.24
C THR A 266 -1.68 12.51 10.00
N LEU A 267 -2.17 11.70 10.94
CA LEU A 267 -3.35 12.03 11.73
C LEU A 267 -3.12 13.21 12.68
N SER A 268 -1.94 13.28 13.33
CA SER A 268 -1.57 14.42 14.16
C SER A 268 -1.55 15.71 13.36
N LYS A 269 -1.01 15.65 12.13
CA LYS A 269 -0.96 16.81 11.25
C LYS A 269 -2.34 17.21 10.72
N ALA A 270 -3.18 16.24 10.39
CA ALA A 270 -4.57 16.49 9.99
C ALA A 270 -5.33 17.26 11.08
N LYS A 271 -5.15 16.89 12.35
CA LYS A 271 -5.73 17.62 13.49
C LYS A 271 -5.20 19.05 13.62
N GLU A 272 -3.91 19.26 13.44
CA GLU A 272 -3.29 20.60 13.47
C GLU A 272 -3.88 21.52 12.39
N LEU A 273 -4.10 20.97 11.20
CA LEU A 273 -4.62 21.69 10.03
C LEU A 273 -6.15 21.77 9.99
N GLY A 274 -6.86 21.07 10.88
CA GLY A 274 -8.32 21.01 10.89
C GLY A 274 -8.91 20.21 9.71
N VAL A 275 -8.16 19.25 9.18
CA VAL A 275 -8.58 18.37 8.08
C VAL A 275 -9.60 17.36 8.57
N ASP A 276 -10.70 17.20 7.82
CA ASP A 276 -11.65 16.09 8.00
C ASP A 276 -11.03 14.79 7.47
N THR A 277 -10.83 13.81 8.35
CA THR A 277 -10.24 12.50 8.02
C THR A 277 -11.29 11.47 7.61
N LYS A 278 -12.58 11.78 7.82
CA LYS A 278 -13.65 10.81 7.70
C LYS A 278 -13.81 10.34 6.26
N GLY A 279 -13.71 9.03 6.07
CA GLY A 279 -13.91 8.41 4.76
C GLY A 279 -12.71 8.53 3.82
N HIS A 280 -11.57 9.01 4.30
CA HIS A 280 -10.30 9.01 3.59
C HIS A 280 -9.34 8.01 4.24
N ASP A 281 -8.58 7.27 3.42
CA ASP A 281 -7.45 6.45 3.87
C ASP A 281 -6.25 7.34 4.29
N ILE A 282 -5.26 6.76 4.97
CA ILE A 282 -4.08 7.50 5.45
C ILE A 282 -3.31 8.20 4.32
N GLY A 283 -3.20 7.56 3.14
CA GLY A 283 -2.52 8.17 1.99
C GLY A 283 -3.25 9.39 1.46
N SER A 284 -4.58 9.31 1.38
CA SER A 284 -5.44 10.44 1.01
C SER A 284 -5.35 11.58 2.02
N ILE A 285 -5.39 11.28 3.33
CA ILE A 285 -5.21 12.28 4.39
C ILE A 285 -3.83 12.96 4.29
N SER A 286 -2.77 12.20 4.01
CA SER A 286 -1.43 12.75 3.81
C SER A 286 -1.36 13.73 2.63
N THR A 287 -2.02 13.38 1.52
CA THR A 287 -2.13 14.24 0.33
C THR A 287 -2.90 15.53 0.62
N ILE A 288 -4.00 15.43 1.38
CA ILE A 288 -4.78 16.57 1.83
C ILE A 288 -3.94 17.48 2.75
N ASN A 289 -3.23 16.90 3.73
CA ASN A 289 -2.34 17.65 4.63
C ASN A 289 -1.30 18.45 3.84
N TYR A 290 -0.61 17.79 2.90
CA TYR A 290 0.36 18.45 2.03
C TYR A 290 -0.26 19.62 1.26
N SER A 291 -1.45 19.44 0.71
CA SER A 291 -2.15 20.48 -0.04
C SER A 291 -2.53 21.65 0.86
N MET A 292 -3.06 21.38 2.05
CA MET A 292 -3.40 22.40 3.04
C MET A 292 -2.16 23.22 3.45
N GLU A 293 -1.03 22.58 3.73
CA GLU A 293 0.23 23.27 4.04
C GLU A 293 0.70 24.14 2.87
N LYS A 294 0.64 23.63 1.64
CA LYS A 294 1.05 24.37 0.45
C LYS A 294 0.14 25.55 0.15
N ALA A 295 -1.17 25.42 0.34
CA ALA A 295 -2.10 26.53 0.25
C ALA A 295 -1.74 27.66 1.23
N ILE A 296 -1.42 27.30 2.49
CA ILE A 296 -0.98 28.28 3.50
C ILE A 296 0.35 28.93 3.08
N GLU A 297 1.34 28.15 2.62
CA GLU A 297 2.63 28.66 2.15
C GLU A 297 2.49 29.63 0.98
N MET A 298 1.56 29.35 0.05
CA MET A 298 1.26 30.19 -1.11
C MET A 298 0.37 31.39 -0.78
N GLY A 299 -0.15 31.50 0.45
CA GLY A 299 -1.07 32.55 0.86
C GLY A 299 -2.42 32.48 0.15
N MET A 300 -2.89 31.27 -0.18
CA MET A 300 -4.20 31.05 -0.78
C MET A 300 -5.33 31.30 0.22
N ASP A 301 -6.45 31.83 -0.27
CA ASP A 301 -7.68 31.95 0.51
C ASP A 301 -8.40 30.59 0.52
N ILE A 302 -8.38 29.93 1.67
CA ILE A 302 -9.01 28.62 1.90
C ILE A 302 -10.24 28.71 2.81
N GLU A 303 -10.68 29.92 3.19
CA GLU A 303 -11.83 30.07 4.10
C GLU A 303 -13.12 29.56 3.43
N GLY A 304 -13.81 28.64 4.11
CA GLY A 304 -15.03 28.03 3.61
C GLY A 304 -14.84 27.02 2.47
N LYS A 305 -13.59 26.61 2.20
CA LYS A 305 -13.27 25.54 1.24
C LYS A 305 -13.20 24.18 1.90
N THR A 306 -13.62 23.14 1.18
CA THR A 306 -13.38 21.76 1.59
C THR A 306 -11.92 21.36 1.34
N SER A 307 -11.44 20.32 2.03
CA SER A 307 -10.11 19.72 1.80
C SER A 307 -9.85 19.37 0.33
N ASP A 308 -10.88 18.84 -0.35
CA ASP A 308 -10.81 18.50 -1.77
C ASP A 308 -10.69 19.75 -2.65
N GLU A 309 -11.47 20.80 -2.36
CA GLU A 309 -11.37 22.07 -3.08
C GLU A 309 -9.97 22.69 -2.92
N VAL A 310 -9.39 22.64 -1.71
CA VAL A 310 -8.04 23.13 -1.46
C VAL A 310 -7.01 22.31 -2.23
N THR A 311 -7.17 20.98 -2.26
CA THR A 311 -6.28 20.08 -3.02
C THR A 311 -6.30 20.41 -4.50
N ASP A 312 -7.48 20.56 -5.10
CA ASP A 312 -7.63 20.95 -6.51
C ASP A 312 -7.01 22.32 -6.80
N MET A 313 -7.23 23.31 -5.91
CA MET A 313 -6.65 24.65 -6.05
C MET A 313 -5.12 24.62 -6.03
N VAL A 314 -4.53 23.87 -5.11
CA VAL A 314 -3.07 23.76 -4.95
C VAL A 314 -2.44 23.03 -6.13
N GLN A 315 -3.05 21.92 -6.57
CA GLN A 315 -2.56 21.19 -7.74
C GLN A 315 -2.59 22.05 -9.01
N GLU A 316 -3.67 22.83 -9.19
CA GLU A 316 -3.81 23.74 -10.32
C GLU A 316 -2.76 24.87 -10.31
N GLU A 317 -2.48 25.45 -9.14
CA GLU A 317 -1.46 26.49 -9.03
C GLU A 317 -0.03 25.96 -9.22
N LEU A 318 0.28 24.80 -8.63
CA LEU A 318 1.56 24.11 -8.85
C LEU A 318 1.78 23.80 -10.33
N ARG A 319 0.72 23.35 -11.02
CA ARG A 319 0.75 23.08 -12.46
C ARG A 319 1.03 24.34 -13.26
N LYS A 320 0.33 25.46 -12.98
CA LYS A 320 0.58 26.75 -13.64
C LYS A 320 2.02 27.22 -13.45
N LYS A 321 2.51 27.16 -12.22
CA LYS A 321 3.89 27.55 -11.90
C LYS A 321 4.90 26.69 -12.66
N HIS A 322 4.68 25.38 -12.75
CA HIS A 322 5.54 24.49 -13.51
C HIS A 322 5.56 24.82 -15.01
N MET A 323 4.39 25.09 -15.61
CA MET A 323 4.30 25.51 -17.02
C MET A 323 5.02 26.84 -17.25
N GLU A 324 4.90 27.80 -16.33
CA GLU A 324 5.62 29.08 -16.39
C GLU A 324 7.14 28.89 -16.31
N GLU A 325 7.63 28.02 -15.42
CA GLU A 325 9.05 27.76 -15.23
C GLU A 325 9.70 26.98 -16.40
N THR A 326 8.96 26.06 -17.01
CA THR A 326 9.46 25.19 -18.09
C THR A 326 9.19 25.74 -19.49
N GLY A 327 8.22 26.64 -19.63
CA GLY A 327 7.69 27.06 -20.92
C GLY A 327 6.84 26.01 -21.63
N GLN A 328 6.48 24.91 -20.96
CA GLN A 328 5.59 23.89 -21.50
C GLN A 328 4.16 24.42 -21.63
N THR A 329 3.50 23.98 -22.69
CA THR A 329 2.05 24.12 -22.86
C THR A 329 1.30 23.12 -21.98
N GLU A 330 0.01 23.37 -21.77
CA GLU A 330 -0.88 22.44 -21.04
C GLU A 330 -0.94 21.06 -21.71
N GLU A 331 -1.02 21.03 -23.04
CA GLU A 331 -1.02 19.79 -23.82
C GLU A 331 0.28 18.99 -23.62
N GLU A 332 1.44 19.67 -23.63
CA GLU A 332 2.74 19.02 -23.37
C GLU A 332 2.86 18.49 -21.94
N TYR A 333 2.35 19.23 -20.95
CA TYR A 333 2.37 18.79 -19.55
C TYR A 333 1.58 17.50 -19.32
N TYR A 334 0.44 17.35 -19.98
CA TYR A 334 -0.38 16.13 -19.88
C TYR A 334 0.12 14.99 -20.78
N ALA A 335 0.81 15.29 -21.88
CA ALA A 335 1.40 14.27 -22.75
C ALA A 335 2.60 13.53 -22.12
N ASP A 336 3.32 14.18 -21.20
CA ASP A 336 4.52 13.63 -20.55
C ASP A 336 4.24 12.82 -19.26
N ARG A 337 2.98 12.74 -18.82
CA ARG A 337 2.59 11.92 -17.66
C ARG A 337 2.13 10.53 -18.14
N PRO A 338 2.88 9.46 -17.83
CA PRO A 338 2.55 8.10 -18.25
C PRO A 338 1.26 7.55 -17.63
#